data_AF-A0A9E4RYC3-F1
#
_entry.id   AF-A0A9E4RYC3-F1
#
_cell.length_a   1.000
_cell.length_b   1.000
_cell.length_c   1.000
_cell.angle_alpha   90.00
_cell.angle_beta   90.00
_cell.angle_gamma   90.00
#
_symmetry.space_group_name_H-M   'P 1'
#
loop_
_entity.id
_entity.type
_entity.pdbx_description
1 polymer ?
#
loop_
_entity_poly.entity_id
_entity_poly.type
_entity_poly.pdbx_seq_one_letter_code
_entity_poly.pdbx_strand_id
1 'polypeptide(L)'
;MTLPRTSARVIRTADMPTTGSLRYVPPAINKIEDTGLSQLWLQDLALKILYFRGYLTGFKVSEAMALPYAGLTDLILEALKREKFVEVKAQVGIGEGAYQYGITEAGIARAREALERSQYAGPAPVPLAVYNEAIDRQSRSRPTVNPKSMKRALEDLILSETTFNQIGPAVNSGASIFLYGPPGNGKTTIARAIGRLLLLEDMTIPYAIDIDGQVVKLYDSVNHELSPDIEEETDGRGTGALKVDPRWVKIRRPFIVAGGELTMDGLDLVFDDVNKFYEAPFQVKANGGVFLIDDFGRQQVRPRDLLNRWIVPLENRIDFLTLHTGRKVEVPFDVLVVFSTNLPPKDLVDEAFLRRLRHKIEVADPSYEAYREIFKRTAAKKGIPYSDRGLAYMLQEWYIKRNRKLRASHPRDICDQILDISRYLGVEPVMSKELIDRAAEAYFVDL
;
A
#
# COMPACT_ATOMS: atom_id res chain seq x y z
N MET A 1 -33.17 -17.62 -41.25
CA MET A 1 -32.66 -18.50 -40.19
C MET A 1 -31.42 -17.85 -39.60
N THR A 2 -31.63 -17.04 -38.57
CA THR A 2 -30.62 -16.17 -37.93
C THR A 2 -30.35 -16.73 -36.54
N LEU A 3 -29.08 -17.07 -36.30
CA LEU A 3 -28.58 -17.64 -35.04
C LEU A 3 -28.76 -16.65 -33.87
N PRO A 4 -29.07 -17.12 -32.64
CA PRO A 4 -29.27 -16.25 -31.49
C PRO A 4 -27.93 -15.75 -30.92
N ARG A 5 -27.85 -14.44 -30.67
CA ARG A 5 -26.74 -13.79 -29.96
C ARG A 5 -26.80 -14.15 -28.47
N THR A 6 -25.76 -14.82 -27.97
CA THR A 6 -25.58 -15.11 -26.55
C THR A 6 -25.09 -13.83 -25.85
N SER A 7 -25.92 -13.26 -24.98
CA SER A 7 -25.59 -12.11 -24.14
C SER A 7 -24.64 -12.52 -23.02
N ALA A 8 -23.46 -11.91 -22.98
CA ALA A 8 -22.52 -12.03 -21.88
C ALA A 8 -23.16 -11.46 -20.60
N ARG A 9 -23.40 -12.34 -19.62
CA ARG A 9 -23.99 -11.99 -18.34
C ARG A 9 -22.92 -11.34 -17.47
N VAL A 10 -22.89 -10.02 -17.42
CA VAL A 10 -22.13 -9.26 -16.41
C VAL A 10 -22.66 -9.68 -15.04
N ILE A 11 -21.82 -10.33 -14.23
CA ILE A 11 -22.17 -10.76 -12.89
C ILE A 11 -22.29 -9.50 -12.03
N ARG A 12 -23.53 -9.13 -11.68
CA ARG A 12 -23.79 -8.11 -10.66
C ARG A 12 -23.21 -8.58 -9.33
N THR A 13 -22.44 -7.72 -8.70
CA THR A 13 -21.82 -7.80 -7.37
C THR A 13 -22.86 -7.78 -6.23
N ALA A 14 -23.91 -8.59 -6.32
CA ALA A 14 -24.93 -8.72 -5.29
C ALA A 14 -24.93 -10.16 -4.79
N ASP A 15 -24.06 -10.45 -3.80
CA ASP A 15 -24.17 -11.54 -2.80
C ASP A 15 -22.85 -11.68 -2.01
N MET A 16 -22.34 -10.55 -1.53
CA MET A 16 -21.41 -10.51 -0.40
C MET A 16 -22.19 -9.87 0.76
N PRO A 17 -22.12 -10.40 2.00
CA PRO A 17 -22.70 -9.71 3.14
C PRO A 17 -22.03 -8.34 3.23
N THR A 18 -22.78 -7.29 2.90
CA THR A 18 -22.30 -5.91 2.92
C THR A 18 -22.21 -5.46 4.37
N THR A 19 -20.99 -5.40 4.91
CA THR A 19 -20.60 -4.62 6.08
C THR A 19 -20.74 -3.11 5.84
N GLY A 20 -21.80 -2.68 5.14
CA GLY A 20 -22.00 -1.29 4.72
C GLY A 20 -22.23 -0.32 5.88
N SER A 21 -22.58 -0.80 7.07
CA SER A 21 -22.87 0.04 8.25
C SER A 21 -21.65 0.32 9.15
N LEU A 22 -20.46 -0.18 8.82
CA LEU A 22 -19.26 -0.12 9.68
C LEU A 22 -18.05 0.59 9.05
N ARG A 23 -18.20 1.19 7.86
CA ARG A 23 -17.12 1.94 7.21
C ARG A 23 -16.90 3.27 7.94
N TYR A 24 -15.67 3.53 8.37
CA TYR A 24 -15.31 4.78 9.02
C TYR A 24 -15.44 5.94 8.02
N VAL A 25 -16.21 6.95 8.40
CA VAL A 25 -16.34 8.22 7.67
C VAL A 25 -15.76 9.32 8.56
N PRO A 26 -14.73 10.05 8.11
CA PRO A 26 -14.21 11.20 8.84
C PRO A 26 -15.32 12.21 9.13
N PRO A 27 -15.46 12.69 10.38
CA PRO A 27 -16.50 13.65 10.73
C PRO A 27 -16.28 14.95 9.97
N ALA A 28 -17.35 15.54 9.43
CA ALA A 28 -17.27 16.85 8.79
C ALA A 28 -16.78 17.92 9.78
N ILE A 29 -15.97 18.86 9.27
CA ILE A 29 -15.44 20.00 10.02
C ILE A 29 -16.12 21.28 9.53
N ASN A 30 -16.56 22.15 10.44
CA ASN A 30 -17.27 23.39 10.06
C ASN A 30 -16.78 24.65 10.77
N LYS A 31 -15.85 24.51 11.72
CA LYS A 31 -15.19 25.61 12.44
C LYS A 31 -13.73 25.27 12.71
N ILE A 32 -12.94 26.29 13.03
CA ILE A 32 -11.49 26.16 13.26
C ILE A 32 -11.19 25.13 14.35
N GLU A 33 -11.98 25.09 15.44
CA GLU A 33 -11.76 24.19 16.57
C GLU A 33 -11.91 22.71 16.16
N ASP A 34 -12.76 22.39 15.18
CA ASP A 34 -12.96 21.03 14.69
C ASP A 34 -11.70 20.49 13.99
N THR A 35 -10.84 21.38 13.48
CA THR A 35 -9.59 20.98 12.84
C THR A 35 -8.59 20.40 13.84
N GLY A 36 -8.69 20.80 15.11
CA GLY A 36 -7.69 20.55 16.15
C GLY A 36 -6.38 21.34 15.96
N LEU A 37 -6.35 22.31 15.04
CA LEU A 37 -5.20 23.18 14.77
C LEU A 37 -5.49 24.61 15.24
N SER A 38 -4.44 25.36 15.62
CA SER A 38 -4.60 26.75 16.00
C SER A 38 -4.86 27.65 14.77
N GLN A 39 -5.61 28.74 14.97
CA GLN A 39 -5.86 29.72 13.91
C GLN A 39 -4.56 30.28 13.31
N LEU A 40 -3.57 30.59 14.16
CA LEU A 40 -2.26 31.08 13.72
C LEU A 40 -1.53 30.07 12.81
N TRP A 41 -1.61 28.78 13.13
CA TRP A 41 -1.01 27.74 12.29
C TRP A 41 -1.67 27.67 10.91
N LEU A 42 -3.01 27.77 10.86
CA LEU A 42 -3.77 27.78 9.62
C LEU A 42 -3.51 29.04 8.78
N GLN A 43 -3.35 30.20 9.41
CA GLN A 43 -2.92 31.43 8.76
C GLN A 43 -1.53 31.30 8.14
N ASP A 44 -0.56 30.78 8.90
CA ASP A 44 0.80 30.51 8.41
C ASP A 44 0.75 29.53 7.21
N LEU A 45 -0.09 28.49 7.25
CA LEU A 45 -0.28 27.57 6.11
C LEU A 45 -0.84 28.28 4.88
N ALA A 46 -1.90 29.09 5.03
CA ALA A 46 -2.49 29.83 3.93
C ALA A 46 -1.48 30.80 3.28
N LEU A 47 -0.69 31.50 4.11
CA LEU A 47 0.37 32.39 3.64
C LEU A 47 1.45 31.63 2.88
N LYS A 48 1.89 30.46 3.35
CA LYS A 48 2.86 29.61 2.63
C LYS A 48 2.33 29.17 1.26
N ILE A 49 1.05 28.79 1.18
CA ILE A 49 0.42 28.39 -0.08
C ILE A 49 0.37 29.56 -1.07
N LEU A 50 -0.07 30.74 -0.62
CA LEU A 50 -0.10 31.95 -1.45
C LEU A 50 1.32 32.41 -1.86
N TYR A 51 2.31 32.27 -0.97
CA TYR A 51 3.70 32.60 -1.27
C TYR A 51 4.26 31.76 -2.42
N PHE A 52 3.99 30.46 -2.45
CA PHE A 52 4.48 29.57 -3.51
C PHE A 52 3.66 29.65 -4.81
N ARG A 53 2.34 29.85 -4.73
CA ARG A 53 1.43 29.77 -5.89
C ARG A 53 0.98 31.13 -6.44
N GLY A 54 1.34 32.22 -5.78
CA GLY A 54 0.95 33.57 -6.18
C GLY A 54 -0.53 33.85 -5.92
N TYR A 55 -1.20 34.47 -6.91
CA TYR A 55 -2.58 34.91 -6.77
C TYR A 55 -3.59 33.75 -6.89
N LEU A 56 -4.27 33.42 -5.79
CA LEU A 56 -5.29 32.37 -5.74
C LEU A 56 -6.65 32.93 -5.33
N THR A 57 -7.72 32.32 -5.82
CA THR A 57 -9.06 32.58 -5.29
C THR A 57 -9.21 31.94 -3.91
N GLY A 58 -10.12 32.46 -3.10
CA GLY A 58 -10.45 31.86 -1.80
C GLY A 58 -10.79 30.37 -1.90
N PHE A 59 -11.53 29.97 -2.94
CA PHE A 59 -11.81 28.55 -3.21
C PHE A 59 -10.55 27.72 -3.51
N LYS A 60 -9.58 28.25 -4.26
CA LYS A 60 -8.32 27.56 -4.54
C LYS A 60 -7.42 27.46 -3.30
N VAL A 61 -7.48 28.44 -2.40
CA VAL A 61 -6.79 28.35 -1.10
C VAL A 61 -7.42 27.24 -0.26
N SER A 62 -8.76 27.22 -0.17
CA SER A 62 -9.53 26.18 0.52
C SER A 62 -9.23 24.78 0.00
N GLU A 63 -9.19 24.60 -1.31
CA GLU A 63 -8.80 23.34 -1.96
C GLU A 63 -7.36 22.93 -1.61
N ALA A 64 -6.40 23.86 -1.72
CA ALA A 64 -4.99 23.58 -1.42
C ALA A 64 -4.74 23.23 0.06
N MET A 65 -5.50 23.84 0.98
CA MET A 65 -5.48 23.52 2.40
C MET A 65 -6.32 22.28 2.74
N ALA A 66 -7.10 21.76 1.81
CA ALA A 66 -8.10 20.72 2.06
C ALA A 66 -8.97 21.06 3.27
N LEU A 67 -9.56 22.26 3.28
CA LEU A 67 -10.51 22.72 4.30
C LEU A 67 -11.75 23.28 3.61
N PRO A 68 -12.96 23.16 4.19
CA PRO A 68 -14.13 23.86 3.70
C PRO A 68 -13.89 25.37 3.57
N TYR A 69 -14.50 25.99 2.56
CA TYR A 69 -14.39 27.44 2.41
C TYR A 69 -15.16 28.16 3.52
N ALA A 70 -16.46 27.86 3.66
CA ALA A 70 -17.35 28.51 4.61
C ALA A 70 -17.06 28.07 6.06
N GLY A 71 -16.96 29.05 6.97
CA GLY A 71 -16.73 28.83 8.40
C GLY A 71 -15.29 28.46 8.79
N LEU A 72 -14.37 28.35 7.83
CA LEU A 72 -12.97 28.03 8.07
C LEU A 72 -12.05 28.92 7.22
N THR A 73 -11.97 28.64 5.91
CA THR A 73 -11.00 29.32 5.03
C THR A 73 -11.34 30.79 4.86
N ASP A 74 -12.62 31.13 4.78
CA ASP A 74 -13.12 32.50 4.79
C ASP A 74 -12.65 33.29 6.03
N LEU A 75 -12.81 32.74 7.23
CA LEU A 75 -12.38 33.36 8.48
C LEU A 75 -10.85 33.54 8.55
N ILE A 76 -10.10 32.57 8.04
CA ILE A 76 -8.63 32.66 7.96
C ILE A 76 -8.22 33.79 7.02
N LEU A 77 -8.81 33.86 5.82
CA LEU A 77 -8.52 34.88 4.83
C LEU A 77 -8.97 36.27 5.27
N GLU A 78 -10.12 36.38 5.95
CA GLU A 78 -10.61 37.63 6.53
C GLU A 78 -9.64 38.15 7.61
N ALA A 79 -9.17 37.27 8.50
CA ALA A 79 -8.21 37.63 9.53
C ALA A 79 -6.87 38.11 8.90
N LEU A 80 -6.34 37.37 7.93
CA LEU A 80 -5.13 37.77 7.20
C LEU A 80 -5.30 39.10 6.47
N LYS A 81 -6.48 39.36 5.90
CA LYS A 81 -6.81 40.63 5.24
C LYS A 81 -6.88 41.78 6.24
N ARG A 82 -7.54 41.58 7.38
CA ARG A 82 -7.64 42.56 8.47
C ARG A 82 -6.27 42.95 9.01
N GLU A 83 -5.37 41.97 9.11
CA GLU A 83 -3.97 42.14 9.53
C GLU A 83 -3.05 42.65 8.41
N LYS A 84 -3.59 42.89 7.20
CA LYS A 84 -2.89 43.38 6.01
C LYS A 84 -1.78 42.45 5.49
N PHE A 85 -1.83 41.16 5.82
CA PHE A 85 -0.93 40.15 5.26
C PHE A 85 -1.34 39.73 3.84
N VAL A 86 -2.62 39.85 3.52
CA VAL A 86 -3.16 39.63 2.17
C VAL A 86 -4.07 40.78 1.77
N GLU A 87 -4.28 40.93 0.47
CA GLU A 87 -5.21 41.89 -0.11
C GLU A 87 -6.01 41.26 -1.24
N VAL A 88 -7.19 41.81 -1.53
CA VAL A 88 -8.01 41.37 -2.67
C VAL A 88 -7.57 42.15 -3.89
N LYS A 89 -7.03 41.45 -4.90
CA LYS A 89 -6.56 42.05 -6.16
C LYS A 89 -7.67 42.19 -7.19
N ALA A 90 -8.56 41.21 -7.24
CA ALA A 90 -9.66 41.15 -8.20
C ALA A 90 -10.79 40.25 -7.66
N GLN A 91 -11.94 40.30 -8.31
CA GLN A 91 -13.04 39.38 -8.10
C GLN A 91 -13.31 38.63 -9.40
N VAL A 92 -13.20 37.30 -9.38
CA VAL A 92 -13.37 36.45 -10.57
C VAL A 92 -14.57 35.53 -10.36
N GLY A 93 -15.77 36.11 -10.40
CA GLY A 93 -17.03 35.40 -10.20
C GLY A 93 -17.91 36.00 -9.11
N ILE A 94 -18.89 35.21 -8.63
CA ILE A 94 -19.89 35.64 -7.65
C ILE A 94 -19.53 35.06 -6.27
N GLY A 95 -19.64 35.91 -5.24
CA GLY A 95 -19.36 35.54 -3.84
C GLY A 95 -17.92 35.75 -3.41
N GLU A 96 -17.69 35.77 -2.10
CA GLU A 96 -16.38 36.12 -1.52
C GLU A 96 -15.29 35.08 -1.79
N GLY A 97 -15.67 33.79 -1.97
CA GLY A 97 -14.72 32.74 -2.34
C GLY A 97 -14.10 32.91 -3.73
N ALA A 98 -14.72 33.75 -4.57
CA ALA A 98 -14.22 34.14 -5.89
C ALA A 98 -13.25 35.34 -5.84
N TYR A 99 -13.03 35.95 -4.68
CA TYR A 99 -11.99 36.96 -4.51
C TYR A 99 -10.62 36.34 -4.73
N GLN A 100 -9.83 37.00 -5.57
CA GLN A 100 -8.44 36.65 -5.81
C GLN A 100 -7.56 37.39 -4.81
N TYR A 101 -6.95 36.62 -3.91
CA TYR A 101 -6.08 37.11 -2.86
C TYR A 101 -4.63 37.15 -3.35
N GLY A 102 -3.94 38.23 -2.99
CA GLY A 102 -2.51 38.38 -3.14
C GLY A 102 -1.82 38.63 -1.81
N ILE A 103 -0.64 38.07 -1.65
CA ILE A 103 0.19 38.28 -0.47
C ILE A 103 0.85 39.65 -0.53
N THR A 104 0.83 40.40 0.57
CA THR A 104 1.48 41.72 0.69
C THR A 104 2.94 41.56 1.09
N GLU A 105 3.72 42.66 1.14
CA GLU A 105 5.09 42.61 1.67
C GLU A 105 5.15 42.12 3.12
N ALA A 106 4.21 42.57 3.97
CA ALA A 106 4.10 42.07 5.34
C ALA A 106 3.75 40.58 5.38
N GLY A 107 2.87 40.12 4.48
CA GLY A 107 2.54 38.70 4.34
C GLY A 107 3.73 37.87 3.89
N ILE A 108 4.53 38.37 2.95
CA ILE A 108 5.76 37.71 2.47
C ILE A 108 6.76 37.55 3.62
N ALA A 109 6.96 38.60 4.42
CA ALA A 109 7.84 38.53 5.58
C ALA A 109 7.37 37.45 6.57
N ARG A 110 6.07 37.43 6.89
CA ARG A 110 5.48 36.41 7.77
C ARG A 110 5.58 35.00 7.20
N ALA A 111 5.32 34.83 5.90
CA ALA A 111 5.45 33.54 5.23
C ALA A 111 6.88 33.00 5.30
N ARG A 112 7.89 33.84 5.09
CA ARG A 112 9.31 33.45 5.21
C ARG A 112 9.65 32.98 6.63
N GLU A 113 9.18 33.68 7.66
CA GLU A 113 9.33 33.26 9.06
C GLU A 113 8.67 31.89 9.32
N ALA A 114 7.48 31.65 8.74
CA ALA A 114 6.81 30.36 8.84
C ALA A 114 7.56 29.24 8.09
N LEU A 115 8.15 29.53 6.93
CA LEU A 115 8.96 28.59 6.14
C LEU A 115 10.27 28.22 6.85
N GLU A 116 10.82 29.10 7.67
CA GLU A 116 11.96 28.77 8.54
C GLU A 116 11.61 27.72 9.59
N ARG A 117 10.33 27.60 9.99
CA ARG A 117 9.85 26.53 10.87
C ARG A 117 9.49 25.26 10.10
N SER A 118 8.78 25.39 8.99
CA SER A 118 8.39 24.27 8.13
C SER A 118 7.99 24.72 6.73
N GLN A 119 8.59 24.11 5.71
CA GLN A 119 8.26 24.36 4.30
C GLN A 119 6.97 23.68 3.83
N TYR A 120 6.30 22.91 4.71
CA TYR A 120 5.06 22.23 4.35
C TYR A 120 3.96 23.22 3.90
N ALA A 121 3.49 23.07 2.66
CA ALA A 121 2.46 23.89 2.03
C ALA A 121 1.47 23.02 1.23
N GLY A 122 0.71 22.20 1.95
CA GLY A 122 -0.29 21.28 1.41
C GLY A 122 -1.55 21.19 2.28
N PRO A 123 -2.33 20.10 2.16
CA PRO A 123 -3.50 19.85 3.00
C PRO A 123 -3.21 20.03 4.49
N ALA A 124 -4.10 20.68 5.23
CA ALA A 124 -3.95 20.85 6.67
C ALA A 124 -3.84 19.46 7.34
N PRO A 125 -2.88 19.25 8.24
CA PRO A 125 -2.68 17.97 8.90
C PRO A 125 -3.82 17.66 9.88
N VAL A 126 -3.95 16.39 10.21
CA VAL A 126 -4.91 15.90 11.20
C VAL A 126 -4.16 15.56 12.49
N PRO A 127 -4.62 15.98 13.68
CA PRO A 127 -3.95 15.64 14.94
C PRO A 127 -3.77 14.14 15.13
N LEU A 128 -2.61 13.73 15.67
CA LEU A 128 -2.26 12.31 15.87
C LEU A 128 -3.34 11.50 16.58
N ALA A 129 -3.98 12.08 17.60
CA ALA A 129 -5.04 11.39 18.34
C ALA A 129 -6.24 11.02 17.45
N VAL A 130 -6.61 11.89 16.51
CA VAL A 130 -7.70 11.65 15.56
C VAL A 130 -7.30 10.60 14.53
N TYR A 131 -6.05 10.64 14.05
CA TYR A 131 -5.50 9.58 13.20
C TYR A 131 -5.54 8.21 13.90
N ASN A 132 -5.06 8.13 15.14
CA ASN A 132 -5.02 6.88 15.91
C ASN A 132 -6.42 6.29 16.08
N GLU A 133 -7.40 7.11 16.47
CA GLU A 133 -8.79 6.69 16.60
C GLU A 133 -9.39 6.19 15.28
N ALA A 134 -9.07 6.86 14.16
CA ALA A 134 -9.55 6.47 12.84
C ALA A 134 -8.99 5.10 12.41
N ILE A 135 -7.72 4.83 12.67
CA ILE A 135 -7.11 3.52 12.36
C ILE A 135 -7.75 2.42 13.23
N ASP A 136 -7.93 2.66 14.53
CA ASP A 136 -8.56 1.69 15.44
C ASP A 136 -9.99 1.33 15.02
N ARG A 137 -10.80 2.33 14.64
CA ARG A 137 -12.16 2.11 14.15
C ARG A 137 -12.17 1.30 12.85
N GLN A 138 -11.27 1.61 11.91
CA GLN A 138 -11.16 0.90 10.63
C GLN A 138 -10.59 -0.51 10.75
N SER A 139 -9.78 -0.78 11.77
CA SER A 139 -9.25 -2.12 12.07
C SER A 139 -10.35 -3.07 12.56
N ARG A 140 -11.24 -2.59 13.45
CA ARG A 140 -12.37 -3.37 14.00
C ARG A 140 -13.41 -3.78 12.97
N SER A 141 -13.50 -3.04 11.87
CA SER A 141 -14.45 -3.30 10.78
C SER A 141 -13.94 -4.29 9.73
N ARG A 142 -12.73 -4.87 9.90
CA ARG A 142 -12.15 -5.80 8.93
C ARG A 142 -12.99 -7.08 8.77
N PRO A 143 -13.30 -7.50 7.54
CA PRO A 143 -14.05 -8.72 7.30
C PRO A 143 -13.19 -9.95 7.61
N THR A 144 -13.83 -10.97 8.16
CA THR A 144 -13.17 -12.26 8.39
C THR A 144 -12.96 -12.99 7.05
N VAL A 145 -11.72 -13.42 6.84
CA VAL A 145 -11.34 -14.23 5.68
C VAL A 145 -11.83 -15.66 5.88
N ASN A 146 -12.58 -16.16 4.89
CA ASN A 146 -13.09 -17.53 4.91
C ASN A 146 -12.44 -18.38 3.79
N PRO A 147 -12.51 -19.72 3.86
CA PRO A 147 -11.91 -20.60 2.86
C PRO A 147 -12.36 -20.31 1.43
N LYS A 148 -13.61 -19.88 1.22
CA LYS A 148 -14.15 -19.54 -0.12
C LYS A 148 -13.47 -18.31 -0.70
N SER A 149 -13.35 -17.22 0.08
CA SER A 149 -12.64 -16.01 -0.32
C SER A 149 -11.15 -16.28 -0.57
N MET A 150 -10.53 -17.10 0.29
CA MET A 150 -9.13 -17.49 0.15
C MET A 150 -8.88 -18.31 -1.13
N LYS A 151 -9.75 -19.29 -1.41
CA LYS A 151 -9.65 -20.11 -2.63
C LYS A 151 -9.78 -19.26 -3.91
N ARG A 152 -10.63 -18.24 -3.89
CA ARG A 152 -10.77 -17.29 -5.00
C ARG A 152 -9.53 -16.41 -5.17
N ALA A 153 -8.96 -15.90 -4.08
CA ALA A 153 -7.76 -15.06 -4.15
C ALA A 153 -6.50 -15.84 -4.55
N LEU A 154 -6.44 -17.13 -4.20
CA LEU A 154 -5.33 -18.03 -4.51
C LEU A 154 -5.61 -18.92 -5.73
N GLU A 155 -6.67 -18.67 -6.50
CA GLU A 155 -7.09 -19.55 -7.61
C GLU A 155 -5.98 -19.77 -8.64
N ASP A 156 -5.20 -18.71 -8.92
CA ASP A 156 -4.06 -18.74 -9.83
C ASP A 156 -2.82 -19.47 -9.29
N LEU A 157 -2.81 -19.81 -8.01
CA LEU A 157 -1.69 -20.43 -7.31
C LEU A 157 -1.98 -21.90 -6.99
N ILE A 158 -1.03 -22.77 -7.34
CA ILE A 158 -1.10 -24.19 -6.98
C ILE A 158 -0.28 -24.37 -5.72
N LEU A 159 -0.99 -24.50 -4.60
CA LEU A 159 -0.42 -24.67 -3.27
C LEU A 159 -0.78 -26.04 -2.73
N SER A 160 0.06 -26.58 -1.84
CA SER A 160 -0.32 -27.76 -1.07
C SER A 160 -1.50 -27.43 -0.15
N GLU A 161 -2.34 -28.42 0.16
CA GLU A 161 -3.44 -28.27 1.12
C GLU A 161 -2.92 -27.80 2.49
N THR A 162 -1.76 -28.29 2.91
CA THR A 162 -1.10 -27.88 4.15
C THR A 162 -0.79 -26.37 4.16
N THR A 163 -0.17 -25.85 3.10
CA THR A 163 0.15 -24.42 2.97
C THR A 163 -1.12 -23.59 2.95
N PHE A 164 -2.12 -24.02 2.18
CA PHE A 164 -3.42 -23.33 2.08
C PHE A 164 -4.12 -23.23 3.45
N ASN A 165 -4.16 -24.32 4.21
CA ASN A 165 -4.80 -24.39 5.52
C ASN A 165 -4.07 -23.58 6.59
N GLN A 166 -2.78 -23.27 6.39
CA GLN A 166 -2.01 -22.39 7.29
C GLN A 166 -2.21 -20.90 6.99
N ILE A 167 -2.39 -20.52 5.71
CA ILE A 167 -2.53 -19.12 5.31
C ILE A 167 -3.83 -18.50 5.86
N GLY A 168 -4.97 -19.19 5.75
CA GLY A 168 -6.27 -18.67 6.20
C GLY A 168 -6.27 -18.16 7.65
N PRO A 169 -5.92 -19.00 8.64
CA PRO A 169 -5.80 -18.58 10.04
C PRO A 169 -4.78 -17.47 10.25
N ALA A 170 -3.66 -17.50 9.51
CA ALA A 170 -2.62 -16.49 9.62
C ALA A 170 -3.13 -15.10 9.25
N VAL A 171 -3.87 -14.97 8.15
CA VAL A 171 -4.46 -13.70 7.71
C VAL A 171 -5.52 -13.21 8.71
N ASN A 172 -6.40 -14.09 9.20
CA ASN A 172 -7.43 -13.72 10.18
C ASN A 172 -6.87 -13.28 11.55
N SER A 173 -5.73 -13.85 11.95
CA SER A 173 -5.09 -13.44 13.21
C SER A 173 -4.55 -12.01 13.18
N GLY A 174 -4.33 -11.46 11.97
CA GLY A 174 -3.62 -10.22 11.73
C GLY A 174 -2.15 -10.25 12.19
N ALA A 175 -1.64 -11.38 12.68
CA ALA A 175 -0.28 -11.51 13.20
C ALA A 175 0.74 -11.69 12.08
N SER A 176 2.02 -11.50 12.38
CA SER A 176 3.07 -11.61 11.38
C SER A 176 3.13 -13.00 10.74
N ILE A 177 3.34 -12.99 9.42
CA ILE A 177 3.47 -14.19 8.59
C ILE A 177 4.92 -14.29 8.14
N PHE A 178 5.53 -15.44 8.34
CA PHE A 178 6.88 -15.76 7.92
C PHE A 178 6.84 -16.86 6.85
N LEU A 179 6.94 -16.46 5.59
CA LEU A 179 7.02 -17.34 4.43
C LEU A 179 8.49 -17.71 4.18
N TYR A 180 8.83 -18.99 4.28
CA TYR A 180 10.20 -19.46 4.05
C TYR A 180 10.23 -20.70 3.18
N GLY A 181 11.36 -20.96 2.54
CA GLY A 181 11.57 -22.13 1.68
C GLY A 181 12.40 -21.81 0.45
N PRO A 182 12.65 -22.80 -0.43
CA PRO A 182 13.51 -22.61 -1.58
C PRO A 182 13.08 -21.45 -2.51
N PRO A 183 14.03 -20.80 -3.21
CA PRO A 183 13.72 -19.74 -4.17
C PRO A 183 12.89 -20.29 -5.32
N GLY A 184 12.01 -19.45 -5.87
CA GLY A 184 11.23 -19.81 -7.05
C GLY A 184 9.98 -20.67 -6.78
N ASN A 185 9.51 -20.77 -5.54
CA ASN A 185 8.25 -21.47 -5.19
C ASN A 185 7.06 -20.51 -4.92
N GLY A 186 7.18 -19.23 -5.24
CA GLY A 186 6.04 -18.30 -5.25
C GLY A 186 5.69 -17.65 -3.90
N LYS A 187 6.63 -17.55 -2.95
CA LYS A 187 6.43 -16.84 -1.67
C LYS A 187 5.90 -15.42 -1.84
N THR A 188 6.55 -14.61 -2.68
CA THR A 188 6.11 -13.25 -3.02
C THR A 188 4.72 -13.25 -3.67
N THR A 189 4.41 -14.24 -4.50
CA THR A 189 3.10 -14.38 -5.15
C THR A 189 2.00 -14.71 -4.13
N ILE A 190 2.29 -15.57 -3.14
CA ILE A 190 1.40 -15.86 -2.01
C ILE A 190 1.16 -14.57 -1.20
N ALA A 191 2.21 -13.85 -0.84
CA ALA A 191 2.10 -12.59 -0.09
C ALA A 191 1.24 -11.55 -0.84
N ARG A 192 1.44 -11.41 -2.15
CA ARG A 192 0.61 -10.52 -2.99
C ARG A 192 -0.85 -10.97 -3.06
N ALA A 193 -1.12 -12.27 -3.12
CA ALA A 193 -2.48 -12.78 -3.14
C ALA A 193 -3.19 -12.58 -1.78
N ILE A 194 -2.47 -12.75 -0.66
CA ILE A 194 -2.94 -12.35 0.68
C ILE A 194 -3.26 -10.86 0.70
N GLY A 195 -2.37 -10.03 0.15
CA GLY A 195 -2.59 -8.61 -0.07
C GLY A 195 -3.91 -8.36 -0.77
N ARG A 196 -4.06 -8.83 -2.02
CA ARG A 196 -5.28 -8.64 -2.83
C ARG A 196 -6.56 -9.00 -2.10
N LEU A 197 -6.55 -10.04 -1.27
CA LEU A 197 -7.70 -10.45 -0.49
C LEU A 197 -8.09 -9.40 0.56
N LEU A 198 -7.11 -8.78 1.21
CA LEU A 198 -7.31 -7.65 2.13
C LEU A 198 -7.61 -6.33 1.41
N LEU A 199 -7.09 -6.16 0.18
CA LEU A 199 -7.28 -4.98 -0.67
C LEU A 199 -8.69 -4.82 -1.27
N LEU A 200 -9.59 -5.77 -1.03
CA LEU A 200 -10.99 -5.69 -1.52
C LEU A 200 -11.80 -4.59 -0.83
N GLU A 201 -11.26 -3.98 0.22
CA GLU A 201 -11.86 -2.86 0.91
C GLU A 201 -10.98 -1.62 0.83
N ASP A 202 -11.66 -0.49 0.67
CA ASP A 202 -11.04 0.83 0.80
C ASP A 202 -10.89 1.22 2.27
N MET A 203 -9.97 2.13 2.51
CA MET A 203 -9.80 2.80 3.80
C MET A 203 -9.56 4.29 3.58
N THR A 204 -9.73 5.05 4.64
CA THR A 204 -9.57 6.50 4.61
C THR A 204 -8.42 6.89 5.52
N ILE A 205 -7.47 7.66 4.98
CA ILE A 205 -6.29 8.17 5.71
C ILE A 205 -6.15 9.67 5.51
N PRO A 206 -5.53 10.41 6.43
CA PRO A 206 -5.23 11.82 6.20
C PRO A 206 -4.06 12.01 5.24
N TYR A 207 -3.99 13.16 4.57
CA TYR A 207 -2.81 13.51 3.78
C TYR A 207 -1.55 13.65 4.65
N ALA A 208 -1.69 14.26 5.83
CA ALA A 208 -0.62 14.47 6.80
C ALA A 208 -1.17 14.44 8.23
N ILE A 209 -0.28 14.15 9.18
CA ILE A 209 -0.57 14.08 10.62
C ILE A 209 0.16 15.23 11.32
N ASP A 210 -0.50 15.85 12.31
CA ASP A 210 0.12 16.80 13.22
C ASP A 210 0.56 16.09 14.51
N ILE A 211 1.84 16.25 14.84
CA ILE A 211 2.44 15.76 16.07
C ILE A 211 3.12 16.93 16.76
N ASP A 212 2.40 17.56 17.69
CA ASP A 212 2.86 18.72 18.46
C ASP A 212 3.36 19.88 17.58
N GLY A 213 2.60 20.19 16.53
CA GLY A 213 2.94 21.25 15.57
C GLY A 213 3.95 20.84 14.50
N GLN A 214 4.50 19.62 14.56
CA GLN A 214 5.32 19.04 13.50
C GLN A 214 4.43 18.29 12.52
N VAL A 215 4.65 18.52 11.22
CA VAL A 215 3.92 17.82 10.16
C VAL A 215 4.63 16.51 9.83
N VAL A 216 3.87 15.42 9.83
CA VAL A 216 4.29 14.11 9.31
C VAL A 216 3.46 13.80 8.07
N LYS A 217 4.08 13.79 6.90
CA LYS A 217 3.39 13.43 5.66
C LYS A 217 3.13 11.93 5.62
N LEU A 218 1.87 11.57 5.42
CA LEU A 218 1.42 10.18 5.42
C LEU A 218 1.12 9.70 3.99
N TYR A 219 0.20 10.38 3.31
CA TYR A 219 -0.20 10.02 1.96
C TYR A 219 0.88 10.40 0.94
N ASP A 220 1.12 9.48 0.01
CA ASP A 220 1.89 9.70 -1.20
C ASP A 220 1.39 8.75 -2.30
N SER A 221 1.58 9.16 -3.56
CA SER A 221 1.11 8.41 -4.73
C SER A 221 1.98 7.21 -5.10
N VAL A 222 3.09 6.99 -4.39
CA VAL A 222 4.00 5.86 -4.62
C VAL A 222 3.51 4.64 -3.83
N ASN A 223 3.08 4.86 -2.59
CA ASN A 223 2.68 3.84 -1.64
C ASN A 223 1.16 3.65 -1.55
N HIS A 224 0.37 4.64 -1.97
CA HIS A 224 -1.09 4.61 -1.88
C HIS A 224 -1.75 4.76 -3.25
N GLU A 225 -2.76 3.92 -3.48
CA GLU A 225 -3.62 3.97 -4.66
C GLU A 225 -4.98 4.55 -4.25
N LEU A 226 -5.43 5.60 -4.95
CA LEU A 226 -6.76 6.18 -4.72
C LEU A 226 -7.87 5.16 -5.01
N SER A 227 -8.93 5.18 -4.21
CA SER A 227 -10.11 4.38 -4.50
C SER A 227 -10.84 4.93 -5.74
N PRO A 228 -11.34 4.08 -6.66
CA PRO A 228 -12.11 4.53 -7.83
C PRO A 228 -13.49 5.11 -7.45
N ASP A 229 -14.01 4.80 -6.24
CA ASP A 229 -15.33 5.24 -5.77
C ASP A 229 -15.38 6.74 -5.37
N ILE A 230 -14.36 7.53 -5.68
CA ILE A 230 -14.34 8.97 -5.39
C ILE A 230 -15.44 9.71 -6.16
N GLU A 231 -15.90 9.18 -7.30
CA GLU A 231 -16.82 9.88 -8.21
C GLU A 231 -18.29 9.85 -7.76
N GLU A 232 -18.77 8.85 -7.01
CA GLU A 232 -20.21 8.71 -6.69
C GLU A 232 -20.71 9.57 -5.52
N GLU A 233 -19.85 10.03 -4.61
CA GLU A 233 -20.28 10.93 -3.52
C GLU A 233 -20.28 12.42 -3.91
N THR A 234 -19.68 12.76 -5.05
CA THR A 234 -19.60 14.13 -5.57
C THR A 234 -20.79 14.53 -6.46
N ASP A 235 -21.72 13.63 -6.75
CA ASP A 235 -22.85 13.91 -7.63
C ASP A 235 -24.01 14.64 -6.91
N GLY A 236 -23.92 15.97 -6.89
CA GLY A 236 -25.03 16.82 -7.30
C GLY A 236 -26.02 17.36 -6.25
N ARG A 237 -25.98 18.70 -6.11
CA ARG A 237 -27.09 19.63 -5.76
C ARG A 237 -27.28 19.97 -4.27
N GLY A 238 -26.53 20.97 -3.81
CA GLY A 238 -26.90 21.75 -2.63
C GLY A 238 -25.72 22.49 -2.02
N THR A 239 -25.79 23.82 -2.01
CA THR A 239 -24.95 24.72 -1.21
C THR A 239 -24.89 24.26 0.26
N GLY A 240 -23.70 24.09 0.86
CA GLY A 240 -23.59 24.27 2.32
C GLY A 240 -22.46 23.59 3.08
N ALA A 241 -22.17 22.30 2.88
CA ALA A 241 -21.17 21.60 3.69
C ALA A 241 -20.62 20.36 2.97
N LEU A 242 -19.30 20.19 2.97
CA LEU A 242 -18.70 18.90 2.64
C LEU A 242 -19.18 17.90 3.69
N LYS A 243 -19.78 16.78 3.25
CA LYS A 243 -20.28 15.73 4.17
C LYS A 243 -19.16 15.00 4.90
N VAL A 244 -17.91 15.15 4.44
CA VAL A 244 -16.72 14.46 4.93
C VAL A 244 -15.57 15.47 5.02
N ASP A 245 -14.70 15.32 6.02
CA ASP A 245 -13.49 16.15 6.17
C ASP A 245 -12.53 15.98 4.97
N PRO A 246 -12.28 17.05 4.18
CA PRO A 246 -11.47 16.99 2.96
C PRO A 246 -9.97 16.72 3.20
N ARG A 247 -9.48 16.81 4.45
CA ARG A 247 -8.09 16.45 4.80
C ARG A 247 -7.81 14.95 4.68
N TRP A 248 -8.86 14.16 4.48
CA TRP A 248 -8.81 12.71 4.34
C TRP A 248 -9.00 12.28 2.90
N VAL A 249 -8.30 11.22 2.54
CA VAL A 249 -8.31 10.61 1.22
C VAL A 249 -8.70 9.15 1.33
N LYS A 250 -9.61 8.72 0.46
CA LYS A 250 -10.04 7.33 0.34
C LYS A 250 -9.09 6.59 -0.60
N ILE A 251 -8.45 5.56 -0.08
CA ILE A 251 -7.45 4.74 -0.78
C ILE A 251 -7.91 3.28 -0.77
N ARG A 252 -7.40 2.48 -1.71
CA ARG A 252 -7.34 1.03 -1.46
C ARG A 252 -6.42 0.82 -0.26
N ARG A 253 -6.70 -0.20 0.57
CA ARG A 253 -5.78 -0.55 1.67
C ARG A 253 -4.32 -0.64 1.15
N PRO A 254 -3.30 -0.23 1.91
CA PRO A 254 -1.95 -0.16 1.38
C PRO A 254 -1.34 -1.57 1.22
N PHE A 255 -0.57 -1.77 0.16
CA PHE A 255 0.30 -2.94 -0.02
C PHE A 255 1.71 -2.45 -0.31
N ILE A 256 2.52 -2.31 0.74
CA ILE A 256 3.87 -1.79 0.64
C ILE A 256 4.86 -2.96 0.61
N VAL A 257 5.85 -2.88 -0.27
CA VAL A 257 6.91 -3.89 -0.40
C VAL A 257 8.25 -3.21 -0.12
N ALA A 258 9.07 -3.83 0.72
CA ALA A 258 10.46 -3.45 0.91
C ALA A 258 11.38 -4.66 0.63
N GLY A 259 12.44 -4.42 -0.14
CA GLY A 259 13.48 -5.39 -0.48
C GLY A 259 14.81 -5.06 0.21
N GLY A 260 15.91 -5.13 -0.55
CA GLY A 260 17.27 -4.90 -0.06
C GLY A 260 17.58 -3.46 0.37
N GLU A 261 16.74 -2.51 -0.06
CA GLU A 261 16.80 -1.08 0.24
C GLU A 261 16.28 -0.71 1.64
N LEU A 262 15.70 -1.66 2.38
CA LEU A 262 15.19 -1.40 3.72
C LEU A 262 16.33 -1.09 4.70
N THR A 263 16.29 0.10 5.29
CA THR A 263 17.19 0.55 6.35
C THR A 263 16.44 0.65 7.69
N MET A 264 17.18 0.75 8.81
CA MET A 264 16.57 1.02 10.12
C MET A 264 15.88 2.38 10.15
N ASP A 265 16.48 3.39 9.52
CA ASP A 265 15.93 4.76 9.49
C ASP A 265 14.57 4.82 8.79
N GLY A 266 14.34 3.97 7.78
CA GLY A 266 13.04 3.85 7.11
C GLY A 266 11.91 3.28 8.00
N LEU A 267 12.24 2.79 9.20
CA LEU A 267 11.29 2.33 10.22
C LEU A 267 11.02 3.38 11.30
N ASP A 268 11.68 4.53 11.26
CA ASP A 268 11.46 5.64 12.19
C ASP A 268 11.05 6.91 11.41
N LEU A 269 10.65 7.96 12.13
CA LEU A 269 10.28 9.22 11.50
C LEU A 269 11.52 9.88 10.89
N VAL A 270 11.52 10.04 9.56
CA VAL A 270 12.63 10.67 8.84
C VAL A 270 12.35 12.17 8.75
N PHE A 271 13.14 12.96 9.46
CA PHE A 271 13.09 14.42 9.37
C PHE A 271 13.90 14.93 8.19
N ASP A 272 13.31 15.77 7.35
CA ASP A 272 14.02 16.46 6.29
C ASP A 272 14.53 17.82 6.81
N ASP A 273 15.84 18.01 6.96
CA ASP A 273 16.44 19.24 7.48
C ASP A 273 16.22 20.47 6.58
N VAL A 274 16.00 20.25 5.27
CA VAL A 274 15.76 21.32 4.31
C VAL A 274 14.29 21.75 4.37
N ASN A 275 13.40 20.76 4.26
CA ASN A 275 11.97 21.00 4.19
C ASN A 275 11.30 21.18 5.57
N LYS A 276 11.95 20.70 6.64
CA LYS A 276 11.54 20.83 8.05
C LYS A 276 10.14 20.26 8.31
N PHE A 277 9.92 19.05 7.80
CA PHE A 277 8.80 18.19 8.15
C PHE A 277 9.25 16.72 8.05
N TYR A 278 8.42 15.81 8.54
CA TYR A 278 8.73 14.39 8.55
C TYR A 278 8.02 13.63 7.44
N GLU A 279 8.64 12.55 6.98
CA GLU A 279 7.96 11.48 6.26
C GLU A 279 7.58 10.36 7.23
N ALA A 280 6.36 9.83 7.10
CA ALA A 280 5.92 8.67 7.87
C ALA A 280 6.72 7.41 7.47
N PRO A 281 7.10 6.54 8.42
CA PRO A 281 7.79 5.30 8.11
C PRO A 281 6.86 4.28 7.44
N PHE A 282 7.45 3.26 6.80
CA PHE A 282 6.72 2.32 5.95
C PHE A 282 5.58 1.60 6.67
N GLN A 283 5.76 1.20 7.93
CA GLN A 283 4.72 0.52 8.69
C GLN A 283 3.50 1.42 8.99
N VAL A 284 3.72 2.73 9.15
CA VAL A 284 2.62 3.70 9.37
C VAL A 284 1.89 3.97 8.06
N LYS A 285 2.63 4.09 6.94
CA LYS A 285 2.04 4.14 5.60
C LYS A 285 1.28 2.86 5.24
N ALA A 286 1.72 1.71 5.76
CA ALA A 286 1.08 0.41 5.56
C ALA A 286 -0.05 0.09 6.56
N ASN A 287 -0.36 0.98 7.51
CA ASN A 287 -1.44 0.75 8.47
C ASN A 287 -2.76 0.49 7.75
N GLY A 288 -3.55 -0.44 8.26
CA GLY A 288 -4.76 -0.90 7.59
C GLY A 288 -4.50 -1.93 6.48
N GLY A 289 -3.27 -2.15 6.04
CA GLY A 289 -2.95 -3.04 4.93
C GLY A 289 -1.85 -4.06 5.22
N VAL A 290 -0.99 -4.30 4.22
CA VAL A 290 0.10 -5.29 4.26
C VAL A 290 1.44 -4.60 4.06
N PHE A 291 2.42 -4.99 4.87
CA PHE A 291 3.82 -4.65 4.66
C PHE A 291 4.64 -5.92 4.40
N LEU A 292 5.06 -6.10 3.16
CA LEU A 292 5.87 -7.23 2.72
C LEU A 292 7.35 -6.87 2.76
N ILE A 293 8.13 -7.63 3.53
CA ILE A 293 9.60 -7.59 3.48
C ILE A 293 10.07 -8.81 2.69
N ASP A 294 10.46 -8.59 1.44
CA ASP A 294 10.93 -9.66 0.55
C ASP A 294 12.44 -9.88 0.68
N ASP A 295 12.88 -11.09 0.38
CA ASP A 295 14.27 -11.55 0.58
C ASP A 295 14.84 -11.23 1.97
N PHE A 296 14.03 -11.40 3.01
CA PHE A 296 14.41 -11.18 4.41
C PHE A 296 15.67 -11.97 4.78
N GLY A 297 16.68 -11.28 5.32
CA GLY A 297 18.03 -11.81 5.52
C GLY A 297 19.07 -11.32 4.52
N ARG A 298 18.67 -10.58 3.49
CA ARG A 298 19.57 -10.03 2.46
C ARG A 298 19.57 -8.50 2.40
N GLN A 299 18.93 -7.85 3.38
CA GLN A 299 18.92 -6.40 3.54
C GLN A 299 20.26 -5.88 4.07
N GLN A 300 20.48 -4.57 3.92
CA GLN A 300 21.58 -3.89 4.62
C GLN A 300 21.42 -3.99 6.15
N VAL A 301 20.18 -3.91 6.64
CA VAL A 301 19.85 -4.13 8.05
C VAL A 301 19.91 -5.61 8.42
N ARG A 302 20.46 -5.92 9.59
CA ARG A 302 20.46 -7.30 10.09
C ARG A 302 19.04 -7.68 10.51
N PRO A 303 18.54 -8.88 10.15
CA PRO A 303 17.23 -9.38 10.56
C PRO A 303 16.91 -9.22 12.05
N ARG A 304 17.93 -9.44 12.90
CA ARG A 304 17.82 -9.32 14.34
C ARG A 304 17.49 -7.89 14.79
N ASP A 305 18.06 -6.88 14.15
CA ASP A 305 17.87 -5.48 14.54
C ASP A 305 16.46 -5.00 14.19
N LEU A 306 15.97 -5.39 13.00
CA LEU A 306 14.61 -5.13 12.58
C LEU A 306 13.59 -5.82 13.51
N LEU A 307 13.80 -7.10 13.82
CA LEU A 307 12.91 -7.83 14.70
C LEU A 307 12.96 -7.31 16.14
N ASN A 308 14.12 -6.86 16.64
CA ASN A 308 14.26 -6.17 17.92
C ASN A 308 13.40 -4.91 18.00
N ARG A 309 13.47 -4.07 16.96
CA ARG A 309 12.69 -2.82 16.86
C ARG A 309 11.18 -3.06 16.86
N TRP A 310 10.75 -4.23 16.39
CA TRP A 310 9.34 -4.60 16.28
C TRP A 310 8.86 -5.66 17.27
N ILE A 311 9.64 -6.03 18.29
CA ILE A 311 9.15 -6.92 19.35
C ILE A 311 7.86 -6.36 19.95
N VAL A 312 7.91 -5.11 20.42
CA VAL A 312 6.77 -4.45 21.08
C VAL A 312 5.63 -4.17 20.09
N PRO A 313 5.87 -3.59 18.90
CA PRO A 313 4.83 -3.41 17.88
C PRO A 313 4.09 -4.68 17.47
N LEU A 314 4.79 -5.80 17.28
CA LEU A 314 4.18 -7.07 16.89
C LEU A 314 3.38 -7.72 18.03
N GLU A 315 3.77 -7.49 19.28
CA GLU A 315 3.10 -8.04 20.46
C GLU A 315 1.90 -7.19 20.90
N ASN A 316 2.09 -5.87 21.00
CA ASN A 316 1.14 -4.94 21.61
C ASN A 316 0.30 -4.16 20.59
N ARG A 317 0.61 -4.26 19.29
CA ARG A 317 -0.06 -3.50 18.21
C ARG A 317 0.09 -1.98 18.34
N ILE A 318 1.15 -1.53 19.00
CA ILE A 318 1.49 -0.11 19.17
C ILE A 318 2.96 0.08 18.81
N ASP A 319 3.22 1.04 17.94
CA ASP A 319 4.56 1.50 17.60
C ASP A 319 4.90 2.81 18.31
N PHE A 320 6.16 2.95 18.70
CA PHE A 320 6.69 4.12 19.38
C PHE A 320 7.64 4.84 18.43
N LEU A 321 7.23 6.01 17.95
CA LEU A 321 8.05 6.84 17.08
C LEU A 321 8.66 7.99 17.89
N THR A 322 9.87 8.40 17.51
CA THR A 322 10.59 9.48 18.19
C THR A 322 10.82 10.62 17.21
N LEU A 323 10.41 11.84 17.60
CA LEU A 323 10.72 13.07 16.88
C LEU A 323 12.19 13.46 17.10
N HIS A 324 12.77 14.28 16.22
CA HIS A 324 14.11 14.87 16.40
C HIS A 324 14.23 15.67 17.71
N THR A 325 13.10 16.11 18.28
CA THR A 325 13.02 16.77 19.59
C THR A 325 13.21 15.81 20.78
N GLY A 326 13.32 14.50 20.52
CA GLY A 326 13.39 13.44 21.53
C GLY A 326 12.03 13.00 22.08
N ARG A 327 10.93 13.67 21.70
CA ARG A 327 9.59 13.29 22.13
C ARG A 327 9.16 11.97 21.49
N LYS A 328 8.63 11.08 22.32
CA LYS A 328 8.06 9.80 21.88
C LYS A 328 6.54 9.89 21.77
N VAL A 329 6.01 9.26 20.74
CA VAL A 329 4.57 9.20 20.48
C VAL A 329 4.16 7.79 20.11
N GLU A 330 2.93 7.44 20.48
CA GLU A 330 2.32 6.15 20.19
C GLU A 330 1.48 6.22 18.92
N VAL A 331 1.68 5.24 18.05
CA VAL A 331 0.95 5.09 16.79
C VAL A 331 0.44 3.65 16.68
N PRO A 332 -0.79 3.40 16.21
CA PRO A 332 -1.28 2.06 15.95
C PRO A 332 -0.35 1.30 15.00
N PHE A 333 -0.11 0.02 15.30
CA PHE A 333 0.60 -0.90 14.42
C PHE A 333 -0.41 -1.90 13.83
N ASP A 334 -1.31 -1.38 13.00
CA ASP A 334 -2.42 -2.11 12.36
C ASP A 334 -2.03 -2.66 10.98
N VAL A 335 -0.82 -3.20 10.87
CA VAL A 335 -0.26 -3.72 9.63
C VAL A 335 -0.09 -5.24 9.70
N LEU A 336 -0.46 -5.93 8.62
CA LEU A 336 -0.09 -7.33 8.44
C LEU A 336 1.33 -7.40 7.88
N VAL A 337 2.30 -7.68 8.75
CA VAL A 337 3.70 -7.84 8.34
C VAL A 337 3.90 -9.24 7.76
N VAL A 338 4.40 -9.30 6.53
CA VAL A 338 4.75 -10.56 5.85
C VAL A 338 6.25 -10.55 5.57
N PHE A 339 6.99 -11.50 6.14
CA PHE A 339 8.39 -11.74 5.83
C PHE A 339 8.48 -12.87 4.80
N SER A 340 9.24 -12.67 3.74
CA SER A 340 9.54 -13.69 2.72
C SER A 340 11.04 -13.93 2.68
N THR A 341 11.48 -15.18 2.81
CA THR A 341 12.92 -15.51 2.77
C THR A 341 13.22 -16.83 2.07
N ASN A 342 14.40 -16.88 1.47
CA ASN A 342 14.99 -18.11 0.94
C ASN A 342 15.86 -18.86 1.97
N LEU A 343 16.09 -18.26 3.14
CA LEU A 343 16.93 -18.82 4.20
C LEU A 343 16.06 -19.57 5.23
N PRO A 344 16.56 -20.68 5.80
CA PRO A 344 15.92 -21.31 6.95
C PRO A 344 15.77 -20.31 8.12
N PRO A 345 14.64 -20.33 8.86
CA PRO A 345 14.42 -19.38 9.95
C PRO A 345 15.51 -19.39 11.04
N LYS A 346 16.08 -20.56 11.31
CA LYS A 346 17.19 -20.77 12.27
C LYS A 346 18.48 -20.03 11.91
N ASP A 347 18.67 -19.70 10.63
CA ASP A 347 19.88 -19.02 10.13
C ASP A 347 19.71 -17.50 10.18
N LEU A 348 18.49 -17.01 10.47
CA LEU A 348 18.16 -15.59 10.53
C LEU A 348 18.13 -15.05 11.95
N VAL A 349 17.56 -15.82 12.89
CA VAL A 349 17.37 -15.42 14.29
C VAL A 349 17.34 -16.61 15.24
N ASP A 350 17.51 -16.32 16.54
CA ASP A 350 17.43 -17.32 17.61
C ASP A 350 16.00 -17.80 17.90
N GLU A 351 15.90 -18.84 18.74
CA GLU A 351 14.63 -19.46 19.11
C GLU A 351 13.67 -18.50 19.83
N ALA A 352 14.20 -17.56 20.62
CA ALA A 352 13.37 -16.60 21.35
C ALA A 352 12.65 -15.64 20.39
N PHE A 353 13.28 -15.23 19.29
CA PHE A 353 12.62 -14.46 18.23
C PHE A 353 11.64 -15.29 17.43
N LEU A 354 12.00 -16.52 17.08
CA LEU A 354 11.09 -17.41 16.37
C LEU A 354 9.78 -17.62 17.13
N ARG A 355 9.80 -17.63 18.47
CA ARG A 355 8.57 -17.72 19.28
C ARG A 355 7.60 -16.53 19.08
N ARG A 356 8.11 -15.35 18.71
CA ARG A 356 7.30 -14.14 18.48
C ARG A 356 6.69 -14.07 17.09
N LEU A 357 7.31 -14.73 16.10
CA LEU A 357 6.75 -14.89 14.77
C LEU A 357 5.66 -15.98 14.80
N ARG A 358 4.39 -15.58 14.89
CA ARG A 358 3.27 -16.52 15.12
C ARG A 358 3.12 -17.55 13.99
N HIS A 359 3.04 -17.09 12.76
CA HIS A 359 2.76 -17.96 11.62
C HIS A 359 4.02 -18.19 10.79
N LYS A 360 4.55 -19.41 10.81
CA LYS A 360 5.69 -19.83 9.99
C LYS A 360 5.17 -20.82 8.96
N ILE A 361 5.21 -20.44 7.69
CA ILE A 361 4.63 -21.22 6.59
C ILE A 361 5.76 -21.59 5.65
N GLU A 362 6.04 -22.89 5.55
CA GLU A 362 7.03 -23.41 4.61
C GLU A 362 6.41 -23.53 3.22
N VAL A 363 7.02 -22.89 2.23
CA VAL A 363 6.66 -22.98 0.83
C VAL A 363 7.64 -23.94 0.15
N ALA A 364 7.32 -25.22 0.26
CA ALA A 364 8.13 -26.32 -0.24
C ALA A 364 8.11 -26.44 -1.77
N ASP A 365 8.97 -27.31 -2.29
CA ASP A 365 8.99 -27.68 -3.70
C ASP A 365 7.68 -28.39 -4.09
N PRO A 366 7.15 -28.14 -5.30
CA PRO A 366 5.90 -28.77 -5.73
C PRO A 366 6.07 -30.29 -5.90
N SER A 367 5.01 -31.05 -5.63
CA SER A 367 4.91 -32.46 -6.04
C SER A 367 4.87 -32.56 -7.57
N TYR A 368 5.11 -33.75 -8.14
CA TYR A 368 4.98 -33.96 -9.58
C TYR A 368 3.58 -33.61 -10.11
N GLU A 369 2.53 -33.90 -9.33
CA GLU A 369 1.14 -33.57 -9.68
C GLU A 369 0.91 -32.06 -9.69
N ALA A 370 1.36 -31.36 -8.65
CA ALA A 370 1.30 -29.91 -8.57
C ALA A 370 2.12 -29.26 -9.70
N TYR A 371 3.32 -29.78 -9.96
CA TYR A 371 4.21 -29.29 -11.02
C TYR A 371 3.57 -29.44 -12.41
N ARG A 372 2.93 -30.58 -12.68
CA ARG A 372 2.16 -30.81 -13.92
C ARG A 372 1.04 -29.79 -14.08
N GLU A 373 0.28 -29.53 -13.03
CA GLU A 373 -0.81 -28.56 -13.06
C GLU A 373 -0.27 -27.12 -13.26
N ILE A 374 0.85 -26.76 -12.64
CA ILE A 374 1.52 -25.46 -12.86
C ILE A 374 1.92 -25.33 -14.32
N PHE A 375 2.52 -26.38 -14.89
CA PHE A 375 2.96 -26.39 -16.27
C PHE A 375 1.80 -26.24 -17.25
N LYS A 376 0.70 -26.97 -17.04
CA LYS A 376 -0.52 -26.85 -17.87
C LYS A 376 -1.06 -25.43 -17.90
N ARG A 377 -1.22 -24.80 -16.74
CA ARG A 377 -1.74 -23.42 -16.65
C ARG A 377 -0.80 -22.41 -17.27
N THR A 378 0.51 -22.59 -17.05
CA THR A 378 1.54 -21.70 -17.59
C THR A 378 1.61 -21.79 -19.11
N ALA A 379 1.63 -23.00 -19.67
CA ALA A 379 1.62 -23.23 -21.10
C ALA A 379 0.36 -22.62 -21.75
N ALA A 380 -0.82 -22.84 -21.15
CA ALA A 380 -2.07 -22.23 -21.61
C ALA A 380 -2.03 -20.69 -21.61
N LYS A 381 -1.55 -20.08 -20.52
CA LYS A 381 -1.39 -18.60 -20.41
C LYS A 381 -0.42 -18.03 -21.46
N LYS A 382 0.56 -18.82 -21.88
CA LYS A 382 1.58 -18.43 -22.87
C LYS A 382 1.25 -18.88 -24.30
N GLY A 383 0.10 -19.51 -24.53
CA GLY A 383 -0.30 -20.00 -25.85
C GLY A 383 0.49 -21.20 -26.38
N ILE A 384 1.19 -21.94 -25.51
CA ILE A 384 1.95 -23.13 -25.88
C ILE A 384 1.05 -24.37 -25.76
N PRO A 385 0.86 -25.19 -26.81
CA PRO A 385 0.12 -26.44 -26.70
C PRO A 385 0.77 -27.39 -25.71
N TYR A 386 0.05 -27.70 -24.63
CA TYR A 386 0.53 -28.60 -23.58
C TYR A 386 0.59 -30.05 -24.08
N SER A 387 1.67 -30.76 -23.74
CA SER A 387 1.87 -32.18 -24.05
C SER A 387 2.30 -32.96 -22.82
N ASP A 388 1.49 -33.93 -22.40
CA ASP A 388 1.86 -34.86 -21.32
C ASP A 388 3.12 -35.67 -21.66
N ARG A 389 3.30 -36.04 -22.94
CA ARG A 389 4.51 -36.73 -23.40
C ARG A 389 5.73 -35.81 -23.34
N GLY A 390 5.57 -34.55 -23.73
CA GLY A 390 6.63 -33.54 -23.65
C GLY A 390 7.05 -33.28 -22.20
N LEU A 391 6.08 -33.12 -21.29
CA LEU A 391 6.36 -32.94 -19.87
C LEU A 391 7.07 -34.17 -19.28
N ALA A 392 6.59 -35.39 -19.59
CA ALA A 392 7.21 -36.63 -19.11
C ALA A 392 8.67 -36.75 -19.58
N TYR A 393 8.94 -36.41 -20.85
CA TYR A 393 10.30 -36.36 -21.39
C TYR A 393 11.17 -35.37 -20.61
N MET A 394 10.69 -34.13 -20.42
CA MET A 394 11.40 -33.10 -19.67
C MET A 394 11.72 -33.54 -18.24
N LEU A 395 10.74 -34.10 -17.53
CA LEU A 395 10.93 -34.60 -16.16
C LEU A 395 11.97 -35.72 -16.11
N GLN A 396 11.95 -36.66 -17.06
CA GLN A 396 12.91 -37.76 -17.09
C GLN A 396 14.34 -37.28 -17.37
N GLU A 397 14.53 -36.51 -18.44
CA GLU A 397 15.86 -36.14 -18.92
C GLU A 397 16.49 -34.98 -18.14
N TRP A 398 15.69 -33.98 -17.76
CA TRP A 398 16.20 -32.74 -17.18
C TRP A 398 16.08 -32.69 -15.66
N TYR A 399 15.20 -33.49 -15.05
CA TYR A 399 15.04 -33.54 -13.59
C TYR A 399 15.56 -34.83 -12.98
N ILE A 400 15.00 -35.98 -13.34
CA ILE A 400 15.30 -37.26 -12.68
C ILE A 400 16.75 -37.69 -12.95
N LYS A 401 17.17 -37.77 -14.22
CA LYS A 401 18.55 -38.18 -14.57
C LYS A 401 19.63 -37.25 -14.03
N ARG A 402 19.30 -35.96 -13.87
CA ARG A 402 20.21 -34.92 -13.40
C ARG A 402 20.04 -34.58 -11.91
N ASN A 403 19.21 -35.32 -11.19
CA ASN A 403 18.89 -35.12 -9.78
C ASN A 403 18.51 -33.66 -9.42
N ARG A 404 17.75 -32.99 -10.29
CA ARG A 404 17.30 -31.60 -10.07
C ARG A 404 15.98 -31.59 -9.31
N LYS A 405 15.88 -30.68 -8.34
CA LYS A 405 14.61 -30.45 -7.61
C LYS A 405 13.62 -29.66 -8.47
N LEU A 406 12.33 -29.92 -8.26
CA LEU A 406 11.27 -29.14 -8.89
C LEU A 406 11.17 -27.76 -8.23
N ARG A 407 10.82 -26.73 -9.01
CA ARG A 407 10.50 -25.38 -8.52
C ARG A 407 9.25 -24.88 -9.24
N ALA A 408 8.37 -24.19 -8.53
CA ALA A 408 7.13 -23.67 -9.13
C ALA A 408 7.38 -22.63 -10.25
N SER A 409 8.56 -22.02 -10.27
CA SER A 409 9.01 -21.05 -11.29
C SER A 409 9.48 -21.71 -12.59
N HIS A 410 10.03 -22.93 -12.53
CA HIS A 410 10.62 -23.59 -13.70
C HIS A 410 9.66 -23.67 -14.90
N PRO A 411 8.35 -24.01 -14.75
CA PRO A 411 7.44 -24.03 -15.89
C PRO A 411 7.34 -22.69 -16.62
N ARG A 412 7.32 -21.57 -15.88
CA ARG A 412 7.29 -20.23 -16.47
C ARG A 412 8.55 -19.99 -17.27
N ASP A 413 9.70 -20.19 -16.64
CA ASP A 413 10.99 -19.86 -17.23
C ASP A 413 11.31 -20.76 -18.44
N ILE A 414 10.97 -22.06 -18.37
CA ILE A 414 11.12 -23.00 -19.49
C ILE A 414 10.18 -22.62 -20.64
N CYS A 415 8.91 -22.27 -20.35
CA CYS A 415 8.01 -21.81 -21.40
C CYS A 415 8.47 -20.49 -22.02
N ASP A 416 9.07 -19.58 -21.25
CA ASP A 416 9.69 -18.36 -21.79
C ASP A 416 10.83 -18.68 -22.76
N GLN A 417 11.72 -19.60 -22.37
CA GLN A 417 12.79 -20.07 -23.26
C GLN A 417 12.24 -20.72 -24.54
N ILE A 418 11.20 -21.56 -24.44
CA ILE A 418 10.55 -22.15 -25.63
C ILE A 418 10.03 -21.05 -26.56
N LEU A 419 9.38 -20.02 -26.02
CA LEU A 419 8.87 -18.91 -26.83
C LEU A 419 10.00 -18.14 -27.51
N ASP A 420 11.04 -17.78 -26.78
CA ASP A 420 12.16 -16.98 -27.30
C ASP A 420 12.92 -17.74 -28.40
N ILE A 421 13.19 -19.03 -28.18
CA ILE A 421 13.81 -19.90 -29.19
C ILE A 421 12.89 -20.07 -30.41
N SER A 422 11.59 -20.28 -30.21
CA SER A 422 10.64 -20.47 -31.30
C SER A 422 10.53 -19.22 -32.18
N ARG A 423 10.48 -18.04 -31.56
CA ARG A 423 10.51 -16.74 -32.25
C ARG A 423 11.78 -16.55 -33.06
N TYR A 424 12.94 -16.87 -32.47
CA TYR A 424 14.23 -16.75 -33.17
C TYR A 424 14.32 -17.68 -34.38
N LEU A 425 13.82 -18.92 -34.26
CA LEU A 425 13.85 -19.91 -35.34
C LEU A 425 12.72 -19.75 -36.36
N GLY A 426 11.73 -18.88 -36.09
CA GLY A 426 10.56 -18.71 -36.94
C GLY A 426 9.64 -19.94 -36.96
N VAL A 427 9.55 -20.68 -35.85
CA VAL A 427 8.71 -21.88 -35.71
C VAL A 427 7.61 -21.68 -34.67
N GLU A 428 6.58 -22.52 -34.73
CA GLU A 428 5.49 -22.51 -33.75
C GLU A 428 5.98 -23.04 -32.38
N PRO A 429 5.62 -22.38 -31.26
CA PRO A 429 6.03 -22.81 -29.93
C PRO A 429 5.26 -24.05 -29.50
N VAL A 430 5.97 -25.17 -29.35
CA VAL A 430 5.39 -26.46 -28.94
C VAL A 430 6.28 -27.17 -27.91
N MET A 431 5.69 -28.04 -27.10
CA MET A 431 6.42 -28.93 -26.18
C MET A 431 7.05 -30.13 -26.92
N SER A 432 7.85 -29.86 -27.96
CA SER A 432 8.63 -30.88 -28.68
C SER A 432 9.93 -31.20 -27.94
N LYS A 433 10.48 -32.40 -28.19
CA LYS A 433 11.77 -32.83 -27.62
C LYS A 433 12.86 -31.78 -27.86
N GLU A 434 12.98 -31.34 -29.12
CA GLU A 434 14.02 -30.39 -29.55
C GLU A 434 13.90 -29.03 -28.84
N LEU A 435 12.70 -28.45 -28.78
CA LEU A 435 12.51 -27.15 -28.13
C LEU A 435 12.67 -27.24 -26.61
N ILE A 436 12.25 -28.35 -26.00
CA ILE A 436 12.46 -28.62 -24.58
C ILE A 436 13.96 -28.72 -24.26
N ASP A 437 14.72 -29.48 -25.06
CA ASP A 437 16.16 -29.63 -24.83
C ASP A 437 16.88 -28.28 -24.95
N ARG A 438 16.63 -27.52 -26.03
CA ARG A 438 17.22 -26.18 -26.19
C ARG A 438 16.83 -25.22 -25.07
N ALA A 439 15.56 -25.22 -24.66
CA ALA A 439 15.07 -24.36 -23.58
C ALA A 439 15.69 -24.73 -22.23
N ALA A 440 15.80 -26.02 -21.94
CA ALA A 440 16.37 -26.52 -20.70
C ALA A 440 17.90 -26.33 -20.67
N GLU A 441 18.61 -26.53 -21.78
CA GLU A 441 20.04 -26.20 -21.91
C GLU A 441 20.32 -24.71 -21.67
N ALA A 442 19.50 -23.84 -22.23
CA ALA A 442 19.66 -22.39 -22.06
C ALA A 442 19.37 -21.93 -20.62
N TYR A 443 18.38 -22.54 -19.96
CA TYR A 443 17.97 -22.14 -18.62
C TYR A 443 18.83 -22.77 -17.52
N PHE A 444 19.09 -24.07 -17.61
CA PHE A 444 19.81 -24.82 -16.59
C PHE A 444 21.31 -24.72 -16.82
N VAL A 445 21.93 -23.75 -16.17
CA VAL A 445 23.39 -23.65 -16.08
C VAL A 445 23.89 -24.64 -15.01
N ASP A 446 24.96 -25.36 -15.33
CA ASP A 446 25.74 -26.10 -14.32
C ASP A 446 26.64 -25.08 -13.60
N LEU A 447 26.35 -24.84 -12.31
CA LEU A 447 27.11 -23.95 -11.44
C LEU A 447 28.30 -24.65 -10.81
#